data_AF-A0A927B0T4-F1
#
_entry.id   AF-A0A927B0T4-F1
#
_cell.length_a   1.000
_cell.length_b   1.000
_cell.length_c   1.000
_cell.angle_alpha   90.00
_cell.angle_beta   90.00
_cell.angle_gamma   90.00
#
_symmetry.space_group_name_H-M   'P 1'
#
loop_
_entity.id
_entity.type
_entity.pdbx_description
1 polymer ?
#
loop_
_entity_poly.entity_id
_entity_poly.type
_entity_poly.pdbx_seq_one_letter_code
_entity_poly.pdbx_strand_id
1 'polypeptide(L)'
;MVLTKNPVAVQSSFALTAEQTAFFDKNGFLHIKNFVDRDVVKLFLRELQRVEANWIAEKVDKINGIPIKFGRDENGQLIVQRFAFASLFSPALHEFLQDERLKALTPLLQPYNGRIGEEEKDGLVVNHYVRTPESNFSRMGWHTDSPRDLFLGQRIRPMLNVGLHLDDCPMTNGGLRVLPGTHKQNTLLTLFRKRQFIDHRPDPREVGFDIEAGDLTIHNGSLWHRVEQSPNLGAESRRRVMYIPLVTGEYQPKNAASKTPFYHRLGAKILR
;
A
#
# COMPACT_ATOMS: atom_id res chain seq x y z
N MET A 1 -16.36 -17.23 28.63
CA MET A 1 -17.08 -15.93 28.72
C MET A 1 -15.99 -14.86 28.74
N VAL A 2 -15.68 -14.09 27.70
CA VAL A 2 -16.45 -13.54 26.58
C VAL A 2 -15.57 -13.60 25.32
N LEU A 3 -16.03 -14.29 24.27
CA LEU A 3 -15.51 -14.13 22.91
C LEU A 3 -16.32 -12.99 22.28
N THR A 4 -15.85 -11.75 22.36
CA THR A 4 -16.42 -10.66 21.57
C THR A 4 -15.99 -10.89 20.12
N LYS A 5 -16.79 -11.66 19.38
CA LYS A 5 -16.90 -11.48 17.94
C LYS A 5 -17.51 -10.09 17.74
N ASN A 6 -16.66 -9.09 17.51
CA ASN A 6 -17.08 -7.95 16.72
C ASN A 6 -16.80 -8.36 15.28
N PRO A 7 -17.75 -9.00 14.57
CA PRO A 7 -17.57 -9.16 13.14
C PRO A 7 -17.39 -7.75 12.56
N VAL A 8 -16.43 -7.59 11.66
CA VAL A 8 -16.37 -6.38 10.83
C VAL A 8 -17.73 -6.30 10.15
N ALA A 9 -18.54 -5.31 10.50
CA ALA A 9 -19.90 -5.21 10.01
C ALA A 9 -19.86 -5.15 8.48
N VAL A 10 -20.32 -6.23 7.83
CA VAL A 10 -20.44 -6.30 6.37
C VAL A 10 -21.53 -5.33 5.98
N GLN A 11 -21.15 -4.12 5.56
CA GLN A 11 -22.09 -3.18 4.95
C GLN A 11 -22.63 -3.77 3.65
N SER A 12 -23.95 -3.66 3.45
CA SER A 12 -24.67 -4.07 2.25
C SER A 12 -24.08 -3.45 0.96
N SER A 13 -23.74 -4.31 0.01
CA SER A 13 -23.37 -4.04 -1.40
C SER A 13 -22.69 -2.70 -1.69
N PHE A 14 -21.39 -2.59 -1.39
CA PHE A 14 -20.57 -1.53 -1.97
C PHE A 14 -20.34 -1.85 -3.45
N ALA A 15 -20.67 -0.89 -4.32
CA ALA A 15 -20.28 -0.88 -5.71
C ALA A 15 -19.75 0.52 -6.04
N LEU A 16 -18.72 0.59 -6.88
CA LEU A 16 -18.26 1.87 -7.40
C LEU A 16 -19.37 2.52 -8.20
N THR A 17 -19.64 3.80 -7.93
CA THR A 17 -20.63 4.55 -8.72
C THR A 17 -20.10 4.77 -10.14
N ALA A 18 -21.01 5.08 -11.06
CA ALA A 18 -20.63 5.45 -12.43
C ALA A 18 -19.68 6.67 -12.44
N GLU A 19 -19.90 7.62 -11.53
CA GLU A 19 -19.07 8.82 -11.37
C GLU A 19 -17.67 8.48 -10.85
N GLN A 20 -17.56 7.60 -9.84
CA GLN A 20 -16.26 7.12 -9.36
C GLN A 20 -15.52 6.35 -10.45
N THR A 21 -16.22 5.51 -11.20
CA THR A 21 -15.63 4.75 -12.31
C THR A 21 -15.12 5.69 -13.41
N ALA A 22 -15.92 6.67 -13.82
CA ALA A 22 -15.53 7.68 -14.80
C ALA A 22 -14.39 8.57 -14.30
N PHE A 23 -14.39 8.93 -13.01
CA PHE A 23 -13.31 9.69 -12.39
C PHE A 23 -12.00 8.89 -12.39
N PHE A 24 -12.05 7.61 -12.01
CA PHE A 24 -10.87 6.73 -12.03
C PHE A 24 -10.35 6.55 -13.45
N ASP A 25 -11.23 6.32 -14.43
CA ASP A 25 -10.83 6.20 -15.83
C ASP A 25 -10.13 7.49 -16.30
N LYS A 26 -10.71 8.66 -16.02
CA LYS A 26 -10.15 9.95 -16.42
C LYS A 26 -8.82 10.28 -15.72
N ASN A 27 -8.75 10.06 -14.40
CA ASN A 27 -7.66 10.60 -13.57
C ASN A 27 -6.67 9.55 -13.07
N GLY A 28 -7.03 8.28 -13.06
CA GLY A 28 -6.19 7.15 -12.67
C GLY A 28 -6.10 6.90 -11.17
N PHE A 29 -6.89 7.60 -10.36
CA PHE A 29 -6.94 7.43 -8.91
C PHE A 29 -8.34 7.63 -8.35
N LEU A 30 -8.57 7.15 -7.12
CA LEU A 30 -9.75 7.38 -6.30
C LEU A 30 -9.37 7.57 -4.84
N HIS A 31 -10.19 8.34 -4.13
CA HIS A 31 -10.17 8.48 -2.67
C HIS A 31 -11.59 8.21 -2.16
N ILE A 32 -11.73 7.16 -1.38
CA ILE A 32 -13.00 6.70 -0.83
C ILE A 32 -12.94 6.95 0.68
N LYS A 33 -13.77 7.89 1.13
CA LYS A 33 -13.82 8.30 2.53
C LYS A 33 -14.51 7.23 3.38
N ASN A 34 -14.03 7.04 4.60
CA ASN A 34 -14.66 6.18 5.62
C ASN A 34 -14.99 4.77 5.07
N PHE A 35 -14.01 4.14 4.41
CA PHE A 35 -14.18 2.78 3.89
C PHE A 35 -14.31 1.77 5.03
N VAL A 36 -13.58 1.97 6.13
CA VAL A 36 -13.87 1.33 7.42
C VAL A 36 -14.03 2.40 8.48
N ASP A 37 -14.81 2.12 9.52
CA ASP A 37 -14.94 3.03 10.65
C ASP A 37 -13.69 3.05 11.54
N ARG A 38 -13.60 4.06 12.41
CA ARG A 38 -12.46 4.25 13.30
C ARG A 38 -12.28 3.12 14.33
N ASP A 39 -13.33 2.38 14.68
CA ASP A 39 -13.20 1.28 15.65
C ASP A 39 -12.61 0.03 14.98
N VAL A 40 -12.93 -0.21 13.71
CA VAL A 40 -12.26 -1.20 12.87
C VAL A 40 -10.78 -0.82 12.67
N VAL A 41 -10.46 0.47 12.46
CA VAL A 41 -9.05 0.92 12.43
C VAL A 41 -8.33 0.60 13.73
N LYS A 42 -8.93 0.90 14.89
CA LYS A 42 -8.33 0.58 16.20
C LYS A 42 -8.09 -0.92 16.36
N LEU A 43 -9.03 -1.75 15.91
CA LEU A 43 -8.86 -3.21 15.89
C LEU A 43 -7.64 -3.62 15.04
N PHE A 44 -7.51 -3.10 13.83
CA PHE A 44 -6.37 -3.41 12.95
C PHE A 44 -5.05 -2.95 13.56
N LEU A 45 -5.01 -1.76 14.16
CA LEU A 45 -3.81 -1.26 14.83
C LEU A 45 -3.38 -2.16 15.99
N ARG A 46 -4.33 -2.63 16.80
CA ARG A 46 -4.07 -3.58 17.90
C ARG A 46 -3.54 -4.93 17.38
N GLU A 47 -4.13 -5.45 16.31
CA GLU A 47 -3.67 -6.70 15.70
C GLU A 47 -2.26 -6.56 15.11
N LEU A 48 -1.95 -5.43 14.47
CA LEU A 48 -0.61 -5.15 13.96
C LEU A 48 0.42 -5.03 15.08
N GLN A 49 0.07 -4.38 16.20
CA GLN A 49 0.93 -4.34 17.39
C GLN A 49 1.21 -5.73 17.96
N ARG A 50 0.19 -6.61 18.00
CA ARG A 50 0.37 -8.00 18.45
C ARG A 50 1.29 -8.78 17.50
N VAL A 51 1.08 -8.65 16.19
CA VAL A 51 1.92 -9.30 15.17
C VAL A 51 3.37 -8.80 15.24
N GLU A 52 3.56 -7.49 15.36
CA GLU A 52 4.87 -6.87 15.54
C GLU A 52 5.61 -7.41 16.77
N ALA A 53 4.95 -7.46 17.92
CA ALA A 53 5.54 -7.96 19.16
C ALA A 53 5.99 -9.43 19.01
N ASN A 54 5.16 -10.27 18.39
CA ASN A 54 5.50 -11.67 18.12
C ASN A 54 6.70 -11.79 17.17
N TRP A 55 6.69 -11.05 16.05
CA TRP A 55 7.79 -11.11 15.07
C TRP A 55 9.12 -10.58 15.62
N ILE A 56 9.09 -9.57 16.49
CA ILE A 56 10.28 -9.09 17.19
C ILE A 56 10.81 -10.16 18.15
N ALA A 57 9.94 -10.78 18.96
CA ALA A 57 10.33 -11.81 19.92
C ALA A 57 10.89 -13.05 19.23
N GLU A 58 10.28 -13.48 18.13
CA GLU A 58 10.67 -14.65 17.34
C GLU A 58 11.80 -14.35 16.34
N LYS A 59 12.23 -13.09 16.22
CA LYS A 59 13.26 -12.63 15.28
C LYS A 59 12.94 -12.99 13.82
N VAL A 60 11.68 -12.83 13.42
CA VAL A 60 11.22 -13.10 12.06
C VAL A 60 11.89 -12.15 11.08
N ASP A 61 12.64 -12.67 10.11
CA ASP A 61 13.34 -11.88 9.10
C ASP A 61 12.62 -11.84 7.74
N LYS A 62 11.77 -12.83 7.46
CA LYS A 62 10.97 -12.93 6.24
C LYS A 62 9.74 -13.82 6.43
N ILE A 63 8.70 -13.58 5.63
CA ILE A 63 7.52 -14.44 5.48
C ILE A 63 7.34 -14.80 4.01
N ASN A 64 7.19 -16.09 3.70
CA ASN A 64 6.97 -16.59 2.33
C ASN A 64 7.97 -16.02 1.29
N GLY A 65 9.23 -15.91 1.71
CA GLY A 65 10.33 -15.35 0.92
C GLY A 65 10.40 -13.82 0.90
N ILE A 66 9.42 -13.09 1.42
CA ILE A 66 9.40 -11.62 1.44
C ILE A 66 9.99 -11.09 2.76
N PRO A 67 11.05 -10.26 2.71
CA PRO A 67 11.68 -9.74 3.92
C PRO A 67 10.75 -8.84 4.73
N ILE A 68 10.81 -8.98 6.05
CA ILE A 68 10.24 -8.01 7.00
C ILE A 68 11.26 -6.90 7.20
N LYS A 69 10.82 -5.64 7.13
CA LYS A 69 11.72 -4.50 7.37
C LYS A 69 11.48 -3.93 8.74
N PHE A 70 12.55 -3.83 9.52
CA PHE A 70 12.55 -3.20 10.83
C PHE A 70 13.20 -1.83 10.78
N GLY A 71 12.79 -0.96 11.70
CA GLY A 71 13.39 0.35 11.94
C GLY A 71 13.21 0.75 13.39
N ARG A 72 13.38 2.04 13.68
CA ARG A 72 13.14 2.60 15.01
C ARG A 72 12.10 3.71 14.96
N ASP A 73 11.31 3.81 16.00
CA ASP A 73 10.37 4.91 16.21
C ASP A 73 11.06 6.14 16.83
N GLU A 74 10.27 7.16 17.16
CA GLU A 74 10.74 8.39 17.81
C GLU A 74 11.36 8.19 19.19
N ASN A 75 11.09 7.06 19.85
CA ASN A 75 11.60 6.70 21.16
C ASN A 75 12.78 5.72 21.07
N GLY A 76 13.24 5.42 19.85
CA GLY A 76 14.29 4.43 19.60
C GLY A 76 13.82 2.97 19.76
N GLN A 77 12.52 2.70 19.94
CA GLN A 77 11.98 1.35 20.02
C GLN A 77 12.02 0.68 18.66
N LEU A 78 12.33 -0.63 18.65
CA LEU A 78 12.32 -1.42 17.43
C LEU A 78 10.87 -1.58 16.94
N ILE A 79 10.62 -1.23 15.68
CA ILE A 79 9.31 -1.37 15.03
C ILE A 79 9.44 -2.11 13.70
N VAL A 80 8.37 -2.73 13.25
CA VAL A 80 8.24 -3.25 11.88
C VAL A 80 7.76 -2.11 10.99
N GLN A 81 8.67 -1.63 10.14
CA GLN A 81 8.37 -0.60 9.13
C GLN A 81 7.62 -1.17 7.92
N ARG A 82 7.82 -2.45 7.61
CA ARG A 82 7.11 -3.13 6.53
C ARG A 82 6.76 -4.55 6.88
N PHE A 83 5.47 -4.79 7.03
CA PHE A 83 4.89 -6.12 7.14
C PHE A 83 4.70 -6.73 5.75
N ALA A 84 4.84 -8.05 5.65
CA ALA A 84 4.45 -8.83 4.49
C ALA A 84 3.53 -9.96 4.95
N PHE A 85 2.50 -10.27 4.16
CA PHE A 85 1.49 -11.28 4.48
C PHE A 85 0.86 -11.10 5.87
N ALA A 86 0.62 -9.84 6.30
CA ALA A 86 0.13 -9.54 7.65
C ALA A 86 -1.19 -10.26 7.99
N SER A 87 -2.05 -10.48 6.98
CA SER A 87 -3.33 -11.17 7.15
C SER A 87 -3.20 -12.63 7.57
N LEU A 88 -2.11 -13.31 7.19
CA LEU A 88 -1.86 -14.70 7.59
C LEU A 88 -1.57 -14.85 9.10
N PHE A 89 -1.34 -13.74 9.81
CA PHE A 89 -1.00 -13.72 11.24
C PHE A 89 -2.07 -13.02 12.09
N SER A 90 -3.19 -12.60 11.50
CA SER A 90 -4.31 -11.99 12.21
C SER A 90 -5.65 -12.38 11.58
N PRO A 91 -6.52 -13.09 12.34
CA PRO A 91 -7.86 -13.44 11.86
C PRO A 91 -8.68 -12.24 11.40
N ALA A 92 -8.57 -11.09 12.07
CA ALA A 92 -9.30 -9.88 11.70
C ALA A 92 -8.82 -9.29 10.36
N LEU A 93 -7.51 -9.34 10.09
CA LEU A 93 -6.95 -8.90 8.82
C LEU A 93 -7.27 -9.88 7.68
N HIS A 94 -7.30 -11.18 7.98
CA HIS A 94 -7.76 -12.20 7.03
C HIS A 94 -9.23 -11.99 6.65
N GLU A 95 -10.11 -11.80 7.64
CA GLU A 95 -11.53 -11.54 7.43
C GLU A 95 -11.75 -10.25 6.62
N PHE A 96 -10.97 -9.20 6.90
CA PHE A 96 -11.01 -7.97 6.11
C PHE A 96 -10.72 -8.19 4.62
N LEU A 97 -9.80 -9.09 4.27
CA LEU A 97 -9.53 -9.41 2.86
C LEU A 97 -10.67 -10.17 2.17
N GLN A 98 -11.60 -10.74 2.92
CA GLN A 98 -12.79 -11.39 2.38
C GLN A 98 -13.95 -10.41 2.14
N ASP A 99 -13.81 -9.15 2.56
CA ASP A 99 -14.82 -8.11 2.44
C ASP A 99 -15.24 -7.92 0.96
N GLU A 100 -16.53 -8.13 0.67
CA GLU A 100 -17.12 -8.01 -0.67
C GLU A 100 -16.87 -6.62 -1.28
N ARG A 101 -16.72 -5.59 -0.44
CA ARG A 101 -16.45 -4.23 -0.90
C ARG A 101 -15.07 -4.12 -1.55
N LEU A 102 -14.09 -4.94 -1.14
CA LEU A 102 -12.79 -5.04 -1.83
C LEU A 102 -12.91 -5.78 -3.16
N LYS A 103 -13.74 -6.82 -3.23
CA LYS A 103 -14.01 -7.55 -4.47
C LYS A 103 -14.66 -6.66 -5.53
N ALA A 104 -15.52 -5.73 -5.11
CA ALA A 104 -16.14 -4.72 -5.98
C ALA A 104 -15.13 -3.75 -6.64
N LEU A 105 -13.85 -3.73 -6.21
CA LEU A 105 -12.78 -2.96 -6.85
C LEU A 105 -12.11 -3.70 -8.00
N THR A 106 -12.29 -5.02 -8.12
CA THR A 106 -11.69 -5.84 -9.19
C THR A 106 -12.04 -5.38 -10.62
N PRO A 107 -13.20 -4.78 -10.93
CA PRO A 107 -13.48 -4.24 -12.26
C PRO A 107 -12.52 -3.12 -12.69
N LEU A 108 -11.81 -2.47 -11.76
CA LEU A 108 -10.79 -1.48 -12.10
C LEU A 108 -9.54 -2.09 -12.76
N LEU A 109 -9.40 -3.42 -12.77
CA LEU A 109 -8.32 -4.16 -13.45
C LEU A 109 -8.65 -4.59 -14.88
N GLN A 110 -9.82 -4.21 -15.40
CA GLN A 110 -10.21 -4.52 -16.78
C GLN A 110 -9.13 -4.07 -17.79
N PRO A 111 -8.92 -4.83 -18.88
CA PRO A 111 -9.71 -5.98 -19.34
C PRO A 111 -9.36 -7.32 -18.66
N TYR A 112 -8.54 -7.30 -17.61
CA TYR A 112 -8.11 -8.53 -16.94
C TYR A 112 -8.99 -8.85 -15.72
N ASN A 113 -9.07 -10.14 -15.40
CA ASN A 113 -9.76 -10.60 -14.20
C ASN A 113 -8.92 -10.29 -12.96
N GLY A 114 -9.49 -9.51 -12.05
CA GLY A 114 -8.90 -9.19 -10.75
C GLY A 114 -9.30 -10.17 -9.67
N ARG A 115 -8.46 -10.31 -8.65
CA ARG A 115 -8.76 -11.03 -7.40
C ARG A 115 -7.99 -10.43 -6.23
N ILE A 116 -8.41 -10.77 -5.01
CA ILE A 116 -7.62 -10.53 -3.79
C ILE A 116 -6.61 -11.68 -3.65
N GLY A 117 -5.33 -11.37 -3.83
CA GLY A 117 -4.22 -12.33 -3.79
C GLY A 117 -3.57 -12.36 -2.41
N GLU A 118 -4.30 -12.83 -1.39
CA GLU A 118 -3.81 -12.87 0.00
C GLU A 118 -2.46 -13.59 0.15
N GLU A 119 -2.26 -14.68 -0.59
CA GLU A 119 -1.03 -15.48 -0.59
C GLU A 119 -0.11 -15.17 -1.77
N GLU A 120 -0.39 -14.12 -2.56
CA GLU A 120 0.35 -13.79 -3.77
C GLU A 120 1.16 -12.50 -3.60
N LYS A 121 2.17 -12.31 -4.47
CA LYS A 121 3.09 -11.15 -4.41
C LYS A 121 3.73 -10.99 -3.02
N ASP A 122 3.23 -10.07 -2.20
CA ASP A 122 3.72 -9.80 -0.85
C ASP A 122 2.60 -9.94 0.20
N GLY A 123 1.43 -10.44 -0.22
CA GLY A 123 0.20 -10.52 0.56
C GLY A 123 -0.29 -9.14 1.02
N LEU A 124 -0.96 -9.10 2.16
CA LEU A 124 -1.30 -7.85 2.83
C LEU A 124 -0.04 -7.18 3.38
N VAL A 125 0.38 -6.09 2.74
CA VAL A 125 1.55 -5.31 3.16
C VAL A 125 1.08 -4.17 4.04
N VAL A 126 1.75 -3.95 5.18
CA VAL A 126 1.53 -2.75 5.98
C VAL A 126 2.83 -1.97 6.04
N ASN A 127 2.80 -0.72 5.59
CA ASN A 127 3.91 0.20 5.76
C ASN A 127 3.66 1.05 6.99
N HIS A 128 4.63 1.10 7.90
CA HIS A 128 4.63 1.94 9.08
C HIS A 128 5.74 2.98 8.93
N TYR A 129 5.36 4.18 8.51
CA TYR A 129 6.26 5.32 8.37
C TYR A 129 6.25 6.13 9.66
N VAL A 130 7.43 6.41 10.20
CA VAL A 130 7.71 7.44 11.21
C VAL A 130 9.03 8.08 10.81
N ARG A 131 9.08 9.40 10.78
CA ARG A 131 10.28 10.16 10.45
C ARG A 131 11.07 10.48 11.73
N THR A 132 12.24 9.89 11.84
CA THR A 132 13.25 10.21 12.86
C THR A 132 14.46 10.89 12.21
N PRO A 133 15.36 11.54 12.98
CA PRO A 133 16.60 12.08 12.44
C PRO A 133 17.46 11.03 11.70
N GLU A 134 17.38 9.76 12.10
CA GLU A 134 18.11 8.63 11.53
C GLU A 134 17.36 7.93 10.37
N SER A 135 16.19 8.45 9.98
CA SER A 135 15.35 7.79 8.98
C SER A 135 15.91 7.94 7.56
N ASN A 136 16.53 6.88 7.05
CA ASN A 136 17.02 6.79 5.66
C ASN A 136 15.87 6.68 4.62
N PHE A 137 14.68 6.22 5.02
CA PHE A 137 13.53 5.96 4.15
C PHE A 137 12.50 7.10 4.20
N SER A 138 12.95 8.32 3.92
CA SER A 138 12.17 9.52 4.29
C SER A 138 11.29 10.10 3.19
N ARG A 139 11.53 9.72 1.91
CA ARG A 139 10.77 10.14 0.73
C ARG A 139 10.95 9.17 -0.45
N MET A 140 9.99 9.12 -1.36
CA MET A 140 10.09 8.36 -2.61
C MET A 140 9.85 9.31 -3.79
N GLY A 141 10.81 9.38 -4.72
CA GLY A 141 10.72 10.26 -5.87
C GLY A 141 9.59 9.85 -6.81
N TRP A 142 9.32 10.68 -7.81
CA TRP A 142 8.38 10.38 -8.88
C TRP A 142 8.68 9.05 -9.55
N HIS A 143 7.68 8.18 -9.64
CA HIS A 143 7.78 6.89 -10.29
C HIS A 143 6.43 6.43 -10.85
N THR A 144 6.51 5.39 -11.66
CA THR A 144 5.40 4.48 -11.95
C THR A 144 5.82 3.10 -11.44
N ASP A 145 4.86 2.22 -11.20
CA ASP A 145 5.17 0.86 -10.77
C ASP A 145 5.43 -0.10 -11.94
N SER A 146 5.06 0.33 -13.15
CA SER A 146 5.25 -0.36 -14.42
C SER A 146 6.68 -0.82 -14.76
N PRO A 147 7.78 -0.19 -14.29
CA PRO A 147 9.13 -0.65 -14.61
C PRO A 147 9.38 -2.10 -14.17
N ARG A 148 8.69 -2.57 -13.12
CA ARG A 148 8.79 -3.95 -12.63
C ARG A 148 8.48 -4.99 -13.71
N ASP A 149 7.48 -4.75 -14.55
CA ASP A 149 7.05 -5.71 -15.57
C ASP A 149 7.98 -5.70 -16.81
N LEU A 150 8.55 -4.54 -17.14
CA LEU A 150 9.50 -4.39 -18.25
C LEU A 150 10.85 -5.04 -17.96
N PHE A 151 11.35 -4.94 -16.71
CA PHE A 151 12.55 -5.68 -16.29
C PHE A 151 12.37 -7.20 -16.34
N LEU A 152 11.12 -7.69 -16.33
CA LEU A 152 10.77 -9.10 -16.46
C LEU A 152 10.41 -9.50 -17.91
N GLY A 153 10.56 -8.60 -18.89
CA GLY A 153 10.24 -8.87 -20.30
C GLY A 153 8.74 -9.04 -20.57
N GLN A 154 7.88 -8.62 -19.64
CA GLN A 154 6.43 -8.78 -19.74
C GLN A 154 5.77 -7.46 -20.19
N ARG A 155 4.60 -7.56 -20.84
CA ARG A 155 3.75 -6.40 -21.09
C ARG A 155 3.36 -5.77 -19.75
N ILE A 156 3.37 -4.45 -19.66
CA ILE A 156 2.84 -3.71 -18.51
C ILE A 156 1.39 -4.12 -18.31
N ARG A 157 1.10 -4.84 -17.22
CA ARG A 157 -0.27 -5.23 -16.89
C ARG A 157 -0.89 -4.15 -16.01
N PRO A 158 -2.23 -3.96 -16.05
CA PRO A 158 -2.90 -3.12 -15.09
C PRO A 158 -2.56 -3.59 -13.67
N MET A 159 -2.04 -2.66 -12.88
CA MET A 159 -1.80 -2.86 -11.46
C MET A 159 -2.52 -1.76 -10.70
N LEU A 160 -3.02 -2.09 -9.53
CA LEU A 160 -3.63 -1.13 -8.62
C LEU A 160 -2.87 -1.16 -7.31
N ASN A 161 -2.54 0.03 -6.81
CA ASN A 161 -2.22 0.20 -5.41
C ASN A 161 -3.50 0.59 -4.70
N VAL A 162 -3.93 -0.26 -3.77
CA VAL A 162 -5.13 -0.07 -2.95
C VAL A 162 -4.66 0.04 -1.51
N GLY A 163 -4.63 1.26 -0.97
CA GLY A 163 -4.12 1.55 0.38
C GLY A 163 -5.24 1.96 1.32
N LEU A 164 -5.47 1.19 2.38
CA LEU A 164 -6.28 1.57 3.52
C LEU A 164 -5.42 2.32 4.54
N HIS A 165 -5.82 3.53 4.90
CA HIS A 165 -5.07 4.39 5.83
C HIS A 165 -5.51 4.14 7.27
N LEU A 166 -4.54 3.98 8.17
CA LEU A 166 -4.78 3.68 9.58
C LEU A 166 -4.47 4.87 10.50
N ASP A 167 -4.01 5.98 9.93
CA ASP A 167 -3.73 7.24 10.61
C ASP A 167 -4.38 8.38 9.83
N ASP A 168 -4.80 9.44 10.55
CA ASP A 168 -5.16 10.70 9.92
C ASP A 168 -3.88 11.32 9.33
N CYS A 169 -3.95 11.75 8.07
CA CYS A 169 -2.82 12.36 7.37
C CYS A 169 -3.31 13.52 6.51
N PRO A 170 -3.35 14.76 7.07
CA PRO A 170 -3.64 15.92 6.26
C PRO A 170 -2.58 16.07 5.17
N MET A 171 -2.95 16.67 4.04
CA MET A 171 -2.04 16.84 2.91
C MET A 171 -0.74 17.56 3.31
N THR A 172 -0.82 18.50 4.25
CA THR A 172 0.34 19.26 4.77
C THR A 172 1.36 18.38 5.50
N ASN A 173 0.98 17.19 5.97
CA ASN A 173 1.88 16.20 6.58
C ASN A 173 2.59 15.30 5.54
N GLY A 174 2.51 15.67 4.26
CA GLY A 174 3.11 14.95 3.13
C GLY A 174 2.19 13.85 2.59
N GLY A 175 2.77 12.73 2.19
CA GLY A 175 2.04 11.52 1.80
C GLY A 175 1.99 11.34 0.29
N LEU A 176 1.04 10.54 -0.19
CA LEU A 176 0.90 10.25 -1.61
C LEU A 176 0.62 11.55 -2.39
N ARG A 177 1.33 11.71 -3.52
CA ARG A 177 1.05 12.71 -4.55
C ARG A 177 0.93 12.00 -5.88
N VAL A 178 -0.06 12.39 -6.68
CA VAL A 178 -0.31 11.79 -7.99
C VAL A 178 -0.39 12.85 -9.08
N LEU A 179 -0.08 12.48 -10.32
CA LEU A 179 -0.32 13.30 -11.51
C LEU A 179 -1.53 12.76 -12.27
N PRO A 180 -2.71 13.39 -12.11
CA PRO A 180 -3.95 12.92 -12.73
C PRO A 180 -3.79 12.71 -14.25
N GLY A 181 -4.35 11.60 -14.74
CA GLY A 181 -4.40 11.29 -16.18
C GLY A 181 -3.11 10.71 -16.79
N THR A 182 -2.01 10.68 -16.03
CA THR A 182 -0.73 10.18 -16.56
C THR A 182 -0.69 8.66 -16.77
N HIS A 183 -1.64 7.90 -16.24
CA HIS A 183 -1.79 6.47 -16.53
C HIS A 183 -2.21 6.18 -17.98
N LYS A 184 -2.78 7.17 -18.69
CA LYS A 184 -3.23 7.06 -20.10
C LYS A 184 -2.18 7.49 -21.12
N GLN A 185 -1.00 7.93 -20.69
CA GLN A 185 0.05 8.37 -21.61
C GLN A 185 0.74 7.18 -22.30
N ASN A 186 1.50 7.46 -23.35
CA ASN A 186 2.27 6.44 -24.05
C ASN A 186 3.43 5.87 -23.18
N THR A 187 3.92 4.69 -23.56
CA THR A 187 4.96 3.96 -22.81
C THR A 187 6.24 4.77 -22.60
N LEU A 188 6.65 5.61 -23.56
CA LEU A 188 7.84 6.46 -23.42
C LEU A 188 7.68 7.43 -22.25
N LEU A 189 6.52 8.09 -22.14
CA LEU A 189 6.23 8.99 -21.03
C LEU A 189 5.99 8.23 -19.71
N THR A 190 5.41 7.03 -19.75
CA THR A 190 5.28 6.17 -18.55
C THR A 190 6.63 5.82 -17.92
N LEU A 191 7.69 5.73 -18.72
CA LEU A 191 9.02 5.40 -18.25
C LEU A 191 9.91 6.63 -18.00
N PHE A 192 9.78 7.68 -18.81
CA PHE A 192 10.76 8.77 -18.86
C PHE A 192 10.19 10.17 -18.70
N ARG A 193 8.89 10.35 -18.38
CA ARG A 193 8.33 11.69 -18.10
C ARG A 193 9.08 12.42 -16.99
N LYS A 194 9.57 11.69 -15.99
CA LYS A 194 10.45 12.17 -14.92
C LYS A 194 11.56 11.14 -14.66
N ARG A 195 12.57 11.51 -13.87
CA ARG A 195 13.62 10.57 -13.45
C ARG A 195 13.05 9.65 -12.36
N GLN A 196 12.64 8.43 -12.76
CA GLN A 196 12.09 7.38 -11.90
C GLN A 196 12.85 7.28 -10.56
N PHE A 197 12.13 7.39 -9.44
CA PHE A 197 12.60 7.34 -8.06
C PHE A 197 13.59 8.44 -7.61
N ILE A 198 14.14 9.24 -8.53
CA ILE A 198 15.19 10.25 -8.25
C ILE A 198 14.62 11.67 -8.18
N ASP A 199 13.66 12.01 -9.05
CA ASP A 199 13.08 13.37 -9.03
C ASP A 199 12.08 13.51 -7.88
N HIS A 200 12.37 14.36 -6.92
CA HIS A 200 11.49 14.65 -5.78
C HIS A 200 10.75 15.99 -5.90
N ARG A 201 11.02 16.78 -6.96
CA ARG A 201 10.49 18.13 -7.07
C ARG A 201 8.96 18.09 -7.22
N PRO A 202 8.21 18.88 -6.42
CA PRO A 202 6.77 19.03 -6.62
C PRO A 202 6.45 19.40 -8.07
N ASP A 203 5.42 18.78 -8.62
CA ASP A 203 4.87 19.19 -9.93
C ASP A 203 3.68 20.13 -9.67
N PRO A 204 3.56 21.26 -10.36
CA PRO A 204 2.42 22.17 -10.17
C PRO A 204 1.05 21.54 -10.42
N ARG A 205 0.99 20.39 -11.11
CA ARG A 205 -0.24 19.64 -11.39
C ARG A 205 -0.44 18.44 -10.47
N GLU A 206 0.44 18.24 -9.50
CA GLU A 206 0.25 17.16 -8.54
C GLU A 206 -0.94 17.45 -7.63
N VAL A 207 -1.61 16.39 -7.23
CA VAL A 207 -2.66 16.46 -6.22
C VAL A 207 -2.28 15.57 -5.05
N GLY A 208 -2.60 16.05 -3.84
CA GLY A 208 -2.50 15.30 -2.60
C GLY A 208 -3.87 14.92 -2.06
N PHE A 209 -3.87 14.34 -0.86
CA PHE A 209 -5.08 13.85 -0.21
C PHE A 209 -5.10 14.32 1.24
N ASP A 210 -6.29 14.72 1.71
CA ASP A 210 -6.59 14.89 3.13
C ASP A 210 -7.20 13.60 3.65
N ILE A 211 -6.35 12.76 4.22
CA ILE A 211 -6.69 11.41 4.64
C ILE A 211 -7.20 11.43 6.08
N GLU A 212 -8.30 10.72 6.31
CA GLU A 212 -8.72 10.30 7.63
C GLU A 212 -8.47 8.79 7.79
N ALA A 213 -8.20 8.37 9.02
CA ALA A 213 -8.07 6.97 9.38
C ALA A 213 -9.36 6.22 9.01
N GLY A 214 -9.23 5.19 8.19
CA GLY A 214 -10.33 4.41 7.63
C GLY A 214 -10.59 4.71 6.16
N ASP A 215 -9.97 5.74 5.59
CA ASP A 215 -10.06 6.04 4.16
C ASP A 215 -9.31 5.03 3.29
N LEU A 216 -9.80 4.83 2.07
CA LEU A 216 -9.17 4.02 1.05
C LEU A 216 -8.68 4.91 -0.11
N THR A 217 -7.41 4.79 -0.48
CA THR A 217 -6.87 5.39 -1.71
C THR A 217 -6.56 4.31 -2.73
N ILE A 218 -6.93 4.55 -3.98
CA ILE A 218 -6.67 3.65 -5.10
C ILE A 218 -5.95 4.44 -6.17
N HIS A 219 -4.87 3.90 -6.74
CA HIS A 219 -4.29 4.46 -7.95
C HIS A 219 -3.76 3.39 -8.90
N ASN A 220 -3.82 3.70 -10.18
CA ASN A 220 -3.27 2.88 -11.25
C ASN A 220 -1.74 2.88 -11.17
N GLY A 221 -1.10 1.72 -11.30
CA GLY A 221 0.36 1.58 -11.22
C GLY A 221 1.11 2.28 -12.35
N SER A 222 0.45 2.62 -13.46
CA SER A 222 1.01 3.45 -14.53
C SER A 222 0.85 4.96 -14.26
N LEU A 223 0.12 5.36 -13.23
CA LEU A 223 -0.01 6.76 -12.82
C LEU A 223 1.30 7.22 -12.21
N TRP A 224 1.83 8.35 -12.67
CA TRP A 224 3.00 8.95 -12.02
C TRP A 224 2.61 9.43 -10.63
N HIS A 225 3.37 8.95 -9.64
CA HIS A 225 3.14 9.29 -8.25
C HIS A 225 4.47 9.40 -7.50
N ARG A 226 4.43 10.06 -6.35
CA ARG A 226 5.56 10.18 -5.42
C ARG A 226 5.05 10.19 -3.99
N VAL A 227 5.96 10.09 -3.04
CA VAL A 227 5.63 10.24 -1.62
C VAL A 227 6.34 11.49 -1.10
N GLU A 228 5.54 12.49 -0.75
CA GLU A 228 5.99 13.71 -0.07
C GLU A 228 6.40 13.38 1.37
N GLN A 229 7.54 13.92 1.76
CA GLN A 229 8.09 13.76 3.09
C GLN A 229 7.21 14.52 4.10
N SER A 230 7.04 13.97 5.30
CA SER A 230 6.43 14.76 6.36
C SER A 230 7.40 15.87 6.80
N PRO A 231 6.93 17.12 6.95
CA PRO A 231 7.75 18.19 7.52
C PRO A 231 8.08 17.94 9.00
N ASN A 232 7.23 17.16 9.68
CA ASN A 232 7.31 16.89 11.11
C ASN A 232 8.30 15.75 11.41
N LEU A 233 8.67 15.63 12.68
CA LEU A 233 9.44 14.50 13.22
C LEU A 233 8.59 13.71 14.22
N GLY A 234 8.97 12.46 14.42
CA GLY A 234 8.39 11.55 15.38
C GLY A 234 6.91 11.23 15.14
N ALA A 235 6.13 11.05 16.21
CA ALA A 235 4.75 10.60 16.14
C ALA A 235 3.85 11.44 15.22
N GLU A 236 4.09 12.75 15.11
CA GLU A 236 3.32 13.65 14.23
C GLU A 236 3.52 13.35 12.74
N SER A 237 4.65 12.73 12.38
CA SER A 237 4.91 12.30 11.01
C SER A 237 4.33 10.92 10.68
N ARG A 238 3.76 10.22 11.68
CA ARG A 238 3.38 8.81 11.57
C ARG A 238 2.31 8.60 10.51
N ARG A 239 2.54 7.61 9.64
CA ARG A 239 1.58 7.18 8.62
C ARG A 239 1.64 5.68 8.46
N ARG A 240 0.54 5.00 8.75
CA ARG A 240 0.37 3.57 8.54
C ARG A 240 -0.63 3.33 7.42
N VAL A 241 -0.19 2.59 6.40
CA VAL A 241 -1.02 2.25 5.24
C VAL A 241 -0.93 0.77 4.97
N MET A 242 -2.10 0.13 4.89
CA MET A 242 -2.28 -1.27 4.57
C MET A 242 -2.60 -1.40 3.08
N TYR A 243 -1.71 -2.03 2.31
CA TYR A 243 -1.86 -2.27 0.88
C TYR A 243 -2.53 -3.62 0.63
N ILE A 244 -3.74 -3.56 0.10
CA ILE A 244 -4.55 -4.73 -0.25
C ILE A 244 -4.00 -5.34 -1.54
N PRO A 245 -3.72 -6.66 -1.58
CA PRO A 245 -3.12 -7.30 -2.75
C PRO A 245 -4.16 -7.56 -3.84
N LEU A 246 -4.60 -6.50 -4.53
CA LEU A 246 -5.46 -6.64 -5.70
C LEU A 246 -4.59 -7.02 -6.92
N VAL A 247 -4.74 -8.24 -7.40
CA VAL A 247 -3.85 -8.84 -8.41
C VAL A 247 -4.62 -9.34 -9.63
N THR A 248 -3.89 -9.48 -10.73
CA THR A 248 -4.40 -10.05 -11.97
C THR A 248 -3.35 -10.92 -12.66
N GLY A 249 -3.75 -11.68 -13.67
CA GLY A 249 -2.94 -12.67 -14.36
C GLY A 249 -3.00 -14.05 -13.70
N GLU A 250 -2.06 -14.93 -14.05
CA GLU A 250 -1.98 -16.29 -13.52
C GLU A 250 -1.84 -16.32 -12.00
N TYR A 251 -2.37 -17.36 -11.38
CA TYR A 251 -2.25 -17.59 -9.94
C TYR A 251 -0.82 -17.98 -9.57
N GLN A 252 -0.17 -17.21 -8.70
CA GLN A 252 1.22 -17.39 -8.29
C GLN A 252 1.37 -17.25 -6.77
N PRO A 253 0.88 -18.25 -6.00
CA PRO A 253 0.96 -18.23 -4.56
C PRO A 253 2.41 -18.34 -4.07
N LYS A 254 2.66 -17.79 -2.90
CA LYS A 254 3.91 -17.91 -2.17
C LYS A 254 3.69 -18.65 -0.87
N ASN A 255 4.72 -19.38 -0.49
CA ASN A 255 4.78 -20.20 0.72
C ASN A 255 6.18 -20.09 1.34
N ALA A 256 6.41 -20.78 2.45
CA ALA A 256 7.68 -20.75 3.17
C ALA A 256 8.91 -21.12 2.29
N ALA A 257 8.74 -21.94 1.26
CA ALA A 257 9.81 -22.33 0.33
C ALA A 257 10.07 -21.30 -0.79
N SER A 258 9.25 -20.26 -0.90
CA SER A 258 9.36 -19.26 -1.97
C SER A 258 10.64 -18.44 -1.86
N LYS A 259 11.29 -18.22 -3.00
CA LYS A 259 12.51 -17.41 -3.08
C LYS A 259 12.20 -15.92 -2.88
N THR A 260 13.12 -15.22 -2.23
CA THR A 260 13.08 -13.76 -2.16
C THR A 260 13.25 -13.14 -3.55
N PRO A 261 12.28 -12.32 -4.00
CA PRO A 261 12.38 -11.67 -5.30
C PRO A 261 13.64 -10.80 -5.42
N PHE A 262 14.23 -10.78 -6.62
CA PHE A 262 15.52 -10.14 -6.87
C PHE A 262 15.52 -8.63 -6.56
N TYR A 263 14.42 -7.92 -6.81
CA TYR A 263 14.33 -6.48 -6.57
C TYR A 263 14.47 -6.08 -5.08
N HIS A 264 14.09 -6.95 -4.13
CA HIS A 264 14.37 -6.71 -2.71
C HIS A 264 15.87 -6.72 -2.40
N ARG A 265 16.69 -7.42 -3.21
CA ARG A 265 18.15 -7.46 -3.07
C ARG A 265 18.82 -6.20 -3.62
N LEU A 266 18.20 -5.54 -4.62
CA LEU A 266 18.69 -4.29 -5.21
C LEU A 266 18.31 -3.05 -4.36
N GLY A 267 17.09 -3.01 -3.83
CA GLY A 267 16.64 -1.89 -2.97
C GLY A 267 17.52 -1.69 -1.73
N ALA A 268 18.10 -2.77 -1.17
CA ALA A 268 19.05 -2.69 -0.06
C ALA A 268 20.38 -2.00 -0.41
N LYS A 269 20.73 -1.88 -1.71
CA LYS A 269 21.95 -1.22 -2.19
C LYS A 269 21.72 0.21 -2.69
N ILE A 270 20.51 0.53 -3.16
CA ILE A 270 20.18 1.84 -3.75
C ILE A 270 19.69 2.84 -2.68
N LEU A 271 19.21 2.35 -1.54
CA LEU A 271 18.64 3.15 -0.43
C LEU A 271 19.59 3.25 0.78
N ARG A 272 20.90 3.09 0.55
CA ARG A 272 21.95 3.47 1.50
C ARG A 272 22.49 4.84 1.13
#